data_AF-A0A969ZNT7-F1
#
_entry.id   AF-A0A969ZNT7-F1
#
_cell.length_a   1.000
_cell.length_b   1.000
_cell.length_c   1.000
_cell.angle_alpha   90.00
_cell.angle_beta   90.00
_cell.angle_gamma   90.00
#
_symmetry.space_group_name_H-M   'P 1'
#
loop_
_entity.id
_entity.type
_entity.pdbx_description
1 polymer ?
#
loop_
_entity_poly.entity_id
_entity_poly.type
_entity_poly.pdbx_seq_one_letter_code
_entity_poly.pdbx_strand_id
1 'polypeptide(L)'
;MNREGIKTLILTLLVISSIIFTQKIWLYNPMELAESRTSIFSEDSQDYAQIKSQIMIPKNITIAFGNSFYTRVEENIMDIWYKIIPVLEDYFLRDIQIQQVDGEKYRESSRLKSVELEFGDNIPSVLISSIFNTVDNKIVSNIEEIKKILIISPSRGIIYIKSSHGDVYEIRLDRPDENQLNLTLIDDIRDSEHIRYYPLFGDAGNDIIMPIDYNRPIEMFFVESQINPSNEVETQESVKSFFNNSLDFVKTIKETSGALVYMYGYGEKGVRISSKGRLEYTEEHGQTTTTNVLSALDTSIEFMLQHDQLLDGLYLEEIDHMG
;
A
#
# COMPACT_ATOMS: atom_id res chain seq x y z
N MET A 1 39.89 7.49 55.90
CA MET A 1 38.49 7.55 55.41
C MET A 1 37.67 6.62 56.28
N ASN A 2 36.74 7.16 57.08
CA ASN A 2 36.00 6.35 58.06
C ASN A 2 35.11 5.34 57.33
N ARG A 3 35.04 4.12 57.86
CA ARG A 3 34.27 3.00 57.31
C ARG A 3 32.80 3.34 57.07
N GLU A 4 32.27 4.32 57.80
CA GLU A 4 30.94 4.88 57.60
C GLU A 4 30.84 5.78 56.36
N GLY A 5 31.84 6.63 56.10
CA GLY A 5 31.85 7.50 54.91
C GLY A 5 31.91 6.73 53.60
N ILE A 6 32.58 5.56 53.58
CA ILE A 6 32.58 4.66 52.42
C ILE A 6 31.20 4.02 52.22
N LYS A 7 30.53 3.60 53.31
CA LYS A 7 29.17 3.05 53.24
C LYS A 7 28.18 4.08 52.73
N THR A 8 28.26 5.31 53.22
CA THR A 8 27.40 6.40 52.77
C THR A 8 27.64 6.68 51.29
N LEU A 9 28.89 6.77 50.84
CA LEU A 9 29.23 7.02 49.43
C LEU A 9 28.76 5.91 48.49
N ILE A 10 28.89 4.64 48.89
CA ILE A 10 28.34 3.51 48.13
C ILE A 10 26.82 3.58 48.07
N LEU A 11 26.16 3.94 49.19
CA LEU A 11 24.71 4.08 49.23
C LEU A 11 24.23 5.21 48.31
N THR A 12 24.89 6.37 48.31
CA THR A 12 24.53 7.47 47.40
C THR A 12 24.75 7.08 45.96
N LEU A 13 25.86 6.40 45.64
CA LEU A 13 26.13 5.92 44.29
C LEU A 13 25.05 4.93 43.82
N LEU A 14 24.59 4.05 44.71
CA LEU A 14 23.57 3.05 44.40
C LEU A 14 22.20 3.69 44.17
N VAL A 15 21.85 4.70 44.97
CA VAL A 15 20.61 5.48 44.78
C VAL A 15 20.66 6.26 43.46
N ILE A 16 21.78 6.93 43.15
CA ILE A 16 21.94 7.67 41.90
C ILE A 16 21.87 6.72 40.70
N SER A 17 22.57 5.58 40.75
CA SER A 17 22.50 4.55 39.70
C SER A 17 21.09 3.99 39.55
N SER A 18 20.35 3.78 40.64
CA SER A 18 18.96 3.34 40.57
C SER A 18 18.08 4.37 39.86
N ILE A 19 18.25 5.66 40.17
CA ILE A 19 17.49 6.75 39.51
C ILE A 19 17.84 6.82 38.01
N ILE A 20 19.13 6.71 37.66
CA ILE A 20 19.58 6.71 36.27
C ILE A 20 19.03 5.49 35.51
N PHE A 21 19.05 4.31 36.11
CA PHE A 21 18.49 3.10 35.48
C PHE A 21 16.97 3.19 35.31
N THR A 22 16.24 3.69 36.31
CA THR A 22 14.80 3.92 36.20
C THR A 22 14.47 4.95 35.11
N GLN A 23 15.24 6.04 35.03
CA GLN A 23 15.10 7.01 33.95
C GLN A 23 15.43 6.41 32.58
N LYS A 24 16.49 5.62 32.47
CA LYS A 24 16.81 4.91 31.22
C LYS A 24 15.69 3.98 30.79
N ILE A 25 15.09 3.20 31.69
CA ILE A 25 13.98 2.29 31.36
C ILE A 25 12.77 3.06 30.81
N TRP A 26 12.47 4.24 31.35
CA TRP A 26 11.36 5.08 30.87
C TRP A 26 11.69 5.89 29.60
N LEU A 27 12.95 6.30 29.43
CA LEU A 27 13.37 7.21 28.35
C LEU A 27 14.06 6.51 27.16
N TYR A 28 14.32 5.20 27.22
CA TYR A 28 14.94 4.47 26.09
C TYR A 28 13.99 4.32 24.89
N ASN A 29 12.68 4.29 25.12
CA ASN A 29 11.68 4.09 24.08
C ASN A 29 11.67 5.20 22.98
N PRO A 30 11.72 6.51 23.30
CA PRO A 30 11.65 7.55 22.26
C PRO A 30 12.93 7.77 21.45
N MET A 31 14.12 7.51 21.99
CA MET A 31 15.38 7.89 21.31
C MET A 31 15.88 6.81 20.35
N GLU A 32 15.66 5.53 20.65
CA GLU A 32 15.98 4.41 19.74
C GLU A 32 15.05 4.41 18.49
N LEU A 33 13.78 4.81 18.67
CA LEU A 33 12.84 5.05 17.56
C LEU A 33 13.20 6.27 16.71
N ALA A 34 13.88 7.27 17.26
CA ALA A 34 14.32 8.44 16.52
C ALA A 34 15.59 8.15 15.70
N GLU A 35 16.53 7.38 16.26
CA GLU A 35 17.76 6.99 15.57
C GLU A 35 17.48 6.01 14.42
N SER A 36 16.55 5.06 14.58
CA SER A 36 16.11 4.14 13.51
C SER A 36 15.41 4.86 12.36
N ARG A 37 14.63 5.91 12.65
CA ARG A 37 14.05 6.80 11.63
C ARG A 37 15.13 7.50 10.82
N THR A 38 16.25 7.92 11.41
CA THR A 38 17.33 8.56 10.61
C THR A 38 18.12 7.58 9.76
N SER A 39 18.34 6.34 10.22
CA SER A 39 19.16 5.36 9.49
C SER A 39 18.48 4.81 8.23
N ILE A 40 17.16 4.55 8.28
CA ILE A 40 16.39 4.04 7.13
C ILE A 40 16.38 5.05 5.97
N PHE A 41 16.32 6.34 6.27
CA PHE A 41 16.34 7.39 5.24
C PHE A 41 17.72 7.65 4.63
N SER A 42 18.79 7.13 5.25
CA SER A 42 20.16 7.42 4.84
C SER A 42 20.84 6.34 4.00
N GLU A 43 20.36 5.09 4.01
CA GLU A 43 21.05 3.99 3.33
C GLU A 43 20.44 3.55 1.98
N ASP A 44 19.14 3.71 1.67
CA ASP A 44 18.63 3.37 0.31
C ASP A 44 17.35 4.13 -0.09
N SER A 45 17.48 5.38 -0.52
CA SER A 45 16.34 6.16 -1.06
C SER A 45 15.75 5.58 -2.35
N GLN A 46 16.52 4.75 -3.08
CA GLN A 46 16.07 4.07 -4.31
C GLN A 46 15.11 2.91 -4.00
N ASP A 47 15.42 2.11 -2.98
CA ASP A 47 14.56 0.98 -2.56
C ASP A 47 13.21 1.48 -2.03
N TYR A 48 13.21 2.59 -1.29
CA TYR A 48 11.98 3.17 -0.76
C TYR A 48 10.99 3.62 -1.85
N ALA A 49 11.48 4.33 -2.88
CA ALA A 49 10.64 4.76 -4.00
C ALA A 49 10.08 3.56 -4.77
N GLN A 50 10.87 2.49 -4.91
CA GLN A 50 10.44 1.25 -5.53
C GLN A 50 9.35 0.55 -4.72
N ILE A 51 9.52 0.42 -3.40
CA ILE A 51 8.52 -0.15 -2.48
C ILE A 51 7.21 0.63 -2.56
N LYS A 52 7.28 1.97 -2.53
CA LYS A 52 6.11 2.83 -2.67
C LYS A 52 5.37 2.61 -3.99
N SER A 53 6.12 2.45 -5.09
CA SER A 53 5.53 2.13 -6.41
C SER A 53 4.90 0.73 -6.47
N GLN A 54 5.40 -0.22 -5.69
CA GLN A 54 4.83 -1.58 -5.60
C GLN A 54 3.51 -1.57 -4.83
N ILE A 55 3.41 -0.80 -3.74
CA ILE A 55 2.19 -0.68 -2.94
C ILE A 55 1.10 0.12 -3.66
N MET A 56 1.49 1.11 -4.47
CA MET A 56 0.55 1.95 -5.22
C MET A 56 0.10 1.34 -6.57
N ILE A 57 0.22 0.02 -6.73
CA ILE A 57 -0.27 -0.69 -7.90
C ILE A 57 -1.81 -0.70 -7.95
N PRO A 58 -2.43 -0.61 -9.13
CA PRO A 58 -3.87 -0.83 -9.25
C PRO A 58 -4.26 -2.24 -8.78
N LYS A 59 -5.42 -2.33 -8.11
CA LYS A 59 -6.06 -3.58 -7.70
C LYS A 59 -6.36 -4.49 -8.88
N ASN A 60 -6.85 -3.91 -9.97
CA ASN A 60 -7.17 -4.64 -11.19
C ASN A 60 -6.72 -3.85 -12.43
N ILE A 61 -6.25 -4.57 -13.44
CA ILE A 61 -6.01 -4.01 -14.78
C ILE A 61 -6.90 -4.77 -15.76
N THR A 62 -7.73 -4.02 -16.49
CA THR A 62 -8.61 -4.57 -17.53
C THR A 62 -8.21 -4.02 -18.88
N ILE A 63 -8.04 -4.91 -19.85
CA ILE A 63 -7.61 -4.59 -21.20
C ILE A 63 -8.76 -4.85 -22.14
N ALA A 64 -9.13 -3.83 -22.91
CA ALA A 64 -10.11 -3.92 -23.99
C ALA A 64 -9.36 -4.02 -25.32
N PHE A 65 -9.73 -5.00 -26.16
CA PHE A 65 -9.09 -5.21 -27.45
C PHE A 65 -9.74 -4.41 -28.59
N GLY A 66 -10.82 -3.67 -28.32
CA GLY A 66 -11.57 -2.88 -29.31
C GLY A 66 -12.56 -3.67 -30.18
N ASN A 67 -12.74 -4.97 -29.90
CA ASN A 67 -13.65 -5.88 -30.62
C ASN A 67 -14.68 -6.54 -29.68
N SER A 68 -15.09 -5.82 -28.63
CA SER A 68 -15.98 -6.27 -27.56
C SER A 68 -15.45 -7.40 -26.66
N PHE A 69 -14.21 -7.85 -26.88
CA PHE A 69 -13.52 -8.75 -25.97
C PHE A 69 -12.59 -7.98 -25.04
N TYR A 70 -12.53 -8.47 -23.81
CA TYR A 70 -11.72 -7.94 -22.73
C TYR A 70 -10.84 -9.05 -22.16
N THR A 71 -9.81 -8.67 -21.43
CA THR A 71 -9.12 -9.56 -20.51
C THR A 71 -8.84 -8.83 -19.20
N ARG A 72 -8.83 -9.57 -18.10
CA ARG A 72 -8.35 -9.08 -16.82
C ARG A 72 -6.95 -9.65 -16.60
N VAL A 73 -6.03 -8.78 -16.20
CA VAL A 73 -4.68 -9.19 -15.85
C VAL A 73 -4.73 -9.93 -14.53
N GLU A 74 -4.51 -11.24 -14.58
CA GLU A 74 -4.52 -12.13 -13.40
C GLU A 74 -3.09 -12.38 -12.87
N GLU A 75 -2.10 -12.36 -13.77
CA GLU A 75 -0.69 -12.57 -13.47
C GLU A 75 0.16 -11.39 -13.97
N ASN A 76 1.33 -11.17 -13.36
CA ASN A 76 2.30 -10.16 -13.78
C ASN A 76 1.76 -8.72 -13.83
N ILE A 77 0.82 -8.40 -12.93
CA ILE A 77 0.24 -7.06 -12.81
C ILE A 77 1.32 -5.99 -12.59
N MET A 78 2.38 -6.30 -11.83
CA MET A 78 3.53 -5.41 -11.62
C MET A 78 4.25 -5.09 -12.93
N ASP A 79 4.57 -6.09 -13.75
CA ASP A 79 5.28 -5.89 -15.02
C ASP A 79 4.48 -5.02 -15.99
N ILE A 80 3.17 -5.24 -16.02
CA ILE A 80 2.24 -4.44 -16.82
C ILE A 80 2.16 -3.01 -16.28
N TRP A 81 2.08 -2.85 -14.95
CA TRP A 81 2.07 -1.55 -14.29
C TRP A 81 3.33 -0.72 -14.62
N TYR A 82 4.53 -1.32 -14.53
CA TYR A 82 5.78 -0.63 -14.87
C TYR A 82 5.85 -0.19 -16.34
N LYS A 83 5.20 -0.89 -17.26
CA LYS A 83 5.08 -0.46 -18.67
C LYS A 83 4.11 0.70 -18.87
N ILE A 84 3.17 0.88 -17.95
CA ILE A 84 2.13 1.92 -18.02
C ILE A 84 2.57 3.21 -17.33
N ILE A 85 3.39 3.14 -16.27
CA ILE A 85 3.93 4.30 -15.54
C ILE A 85 4.48 5.39 -16.50
N PRO A 86 5.36 5.08 -17.49
CA PRO A 86 5.88 6.10 -18.39
C PRO A 86 4.80 6.81 -19.22
N VAL A 87 3.70 6.12 -19.54
CA VAL A 87 2.58 6.71 -20.27
C VAL A 87 1.80 7.68 -19.39
N LEU A 88 1.64 7.37 -18.11
CA LEU A 88 0.95 8.23 -17.14
C LEU A 88 1.79 9.43 -16.71
N GLU A 89 3.11 9.27 -16.60
CA GLU A 89 4.05 10.31 -16.19
C GLU A 89 3.82 11.62 -16.96
N ASP A 90 3.62 11.53 -18.27
CA ASP A 90 3.31 12.66 -19.15
C ASP A 90 2.08 13.46 -18.70
N TYR A 91 1.03 12.79 -18.22
CA TYR A 91 -0.20 13.45 -17.78
C TYR A 91 -0.07 14.10 -16.40
N PHE A 92 0.79 13.58 -15.53
CA PHE A 92 1.01 14.12 -14.19
C PHE A 92 2.07 15.23 -14.16
N LEU A 93 3.06 15.20 -15.06
CA LEU A 93 4.19 16.15 -15.06
C LEU A 93 4.05 17.31 -16.07
N ARG A 94 3.29 17.12 -17.16
CA ARG A 94 3.22 18.12 -18.24
C ARG A 94 1.97 19.00 -18.13
N ASP A 95 1.94 20.02 -18.98
CA ASP A 95 0.75 20.84 -19.15
C ASP A 95 -0.39 20.05 -19.80
N ILE A 96 -1.48 19.94 -19.06
CA ILE A 96 -2.72 19.29 -19.46
C ILE A 96 -3.91 20.25 -19.39
N GLN A 97 -4.97 19.88 -20.11
CA GLN A 97 -6.32 20.41 -19.96
C GLN A 97 -7.19 19.35 -19.30
N ILE A 98 -7.97 19.77 -18.30
CA ILE A 98 -8.90 18.90 -17.58
C ILE A 98 -10.30 19.43 -17.78
N GLN A 99 -11.22 18.55 -18.17
CA GLN A 99 -12.62 18.86 -18.31
C GLN A 99 -13.48 17.72 -17.74
N GLN A 100 -14.45 18.05 -16.90
CA GLN A 100 -15.46 17.09 -16.48
C GLN A 100 -16.36 16.73 -17.67
N VAL A 101 -16.60 15.44 -17.88
CA VAL A 101 -17.38 14.89 -19.00
C VAL A 101 -18.45 13.93 -18.49
N ASP A 102 -19.41 13.63 -19.34
CA ASP A 102 -20.46 12.66 -19.04
C ASP A 102 -19.92 11.21 -19.02
N GLY A 103 -20.51 10.39 -18.17
CA GLY A 103 -20.16 8.98 -18.01
C GLY A 103 -20.37 8.15 -19.28
N GLU A 104 -21.27 8.55 -20.18
CA GLU A 104 -21.43 7.91 -21.49
C GLU A 104 -20.13 7.93 -22.30
N LYS A 105 -19.45 9.09 -22.32
CA LYS A 105 -18.22 9.28 -23.10
C LYS A 105 -17.09 8.39 -22.59
N TYR A 106 -17.03 8.17 -21.28
CA TYR A 106 -16.13 7.21 -20.66
C TYR A 106 -16.44 5.78 -21.14
N ARG A 107 -17.71 5.37 -21.09
CA ARG A 107 -18.12 4.01 -21.47
C ARG A 107 -17.94 3.72 -22.96
N GLU A 108 -18.16 4.69 -23.82
CA GLU A 108 -17.84 4.55 -25.25
C GLU A 108 -16.33 4.39 -25.46
N SER A 109 -15.54 5.18 -24.72
CA SER A 109 -14.07 5.15 -24.79
C SER A 109 -13.49 3.85 -24.25
N SER A 110 -14.07 3.27 -23.19
CA SER A 110 -13.59 2.02 -22.58
C SER A 110 -13.83 0.79 -23.45
N ARG A 111 -14.72 0.88 -24.45
CA ARG A 111 -14.98 -0.17 -25.44
C ARG A 111 -13.97 -0.18 -26.59
N LEU A 112 -13.22 0.91 -26.75
CA LEU A 112 -12.13 0.98 -27.73
C LEU A 112 -10.97 0.09 -27.28
N LYS A 113 -9.92 0.01 -28.09
CA LYS A 113 -8.68 -0.62 -27.64
C LYS A 113 -8.11 0.23 -26.50
N SER A 114 -8.08 -0.28 -25.26
CA SER A 114 -7.74 0.52 -24.08
C SER A 114 -7.25 -0.33 -22.91
N VAL A 115 -6.61 0.34 -21.94
CA VAL A 115 -6.24 -0.21 -20.64
C VAL A 115 -6.94 0.60 -19.56
N GLU A 116 -7.71 -0.07 -18.72
CA GLU A 116 -8.36 0.51 -17.53
C GLU A 116 -7.63 0.02 -16.28
N LEU A 117 -7.17 0.97 -15.48
CA LEU A 117 -6.57 0.75 -14.17
C LEU A 117 -7.63 1.02 -13.12
N GLU A 118 -7.85 0.09 -12.20
CA GLU A 118 -8.75 0.26 -11.07
C GLU A 118 -7.95 0.22 -9.77
N PHE A 119 -8.03 1.31 -9.01
CA PHE A 119 -7.36 1.46 -7.72
C PHE A 119 -8.31 1.10 -6.57
N GLY A 120 -7.78 1.13 -5.35
CA GLY A 120 -8.54 0.99 -4.12
C GLY A 120 -9.65 2.04 -3.96
N ASP A 121 -10.38 1.97 -2.86
CA ASP A 121 -11.41 2.93 -2.49
C ASP A 121 -10.81 4.17 -1.79
N ASN A 122 -11.38 5.34 -2.08
CA ASN A 122 -10.99 6.62 -1.49
C ASN A 122 -9.50 6.98 -1.64
N ILE A 123 -8.86 6.60 -2.76
CA ILE A 123 -7.44 6.87 -2.99
C ILE A 123 -7.24 8.32 -3.43
N PRO A 124 -6.57 9.17 -2.64
CA PRO A 124 -6.33 10.56 -3.01
C PRO A 124 -5.39 10.65 -4.21
N SER A 125 -5.70 11.55 -5.13
CA SER A 125 -4.89 11.76 -6.35
C SER A 125 -3.44 12.11 -6.05
N VAL A 126 -3.19 12.78 -4.91
CA VAL A 126 -1.84 13.12 -4.43
C VAL A 126 -0.98 11.88 -4.18
N LEU A 127 -1.57 10.74 -3.77
CA LEU A 127 -0.81 9.50 -3.59
C LEU A 127 -0.35 8.93 -4.92
N ILE A 128 -1.22 8.86 -5.92
CA ILE A 128 -0.86 8.39 -7.27
C ILE A 128 0.17 9.33 -7.90
N SER A 129 -0.05 10.64 -7.76
CA SER A 129 0.87 11.68 -8.20
C SER A 129 2.28 11.51 -7.60
N SER A 130 2.36 11.08 -6.34
CA SER A 130 3.65 10.93 -5.65
C SER A 130 4.57 9.86 -6.25
N ILE A 131 4.02 8.91 -7.02
CA ILE A 131 4.80 7.91 -7.78
C ILE A 131 5.71 8.62 -8.81
N PHE A 132 5.26 9.76 -9.35
CA PHE A 132 5.99 10.58 -10.32
C PHE A 132 6.80 11.69 -9.66
N ASN A 133 7.06 11.61 -8.34
CA ASN A 133 7.76 12.63 -7.56
C ASN A 133 7.13 14.03 -7.64
N THR A 134 5.81 14.11 -7.86
CA THR A 134 5.05 15.36 -7.83
C THR A 134 3.90 15.26 -6.84
N VAL A 135 3.66 16.33 -6.09
CA VAL A 135 2.55 16.44 -5.13
C VAL A 135 1.62 17.61 -5.45
N ASP A 136 2.04 18.46 -6.38
CA ASP A 136 1.27 19.62 -6.86
C ASP A 136 1.25 19.59 -8.38
N ASN A 137 0.06 19.37 -8.95
CA ASN A 137 -0.18 19.44 -10.38
C ASN A 137 -1.68 19.66 -10.65
N LYS A 138 -2.00 19.80 -11.94
CA LYS A 138 -3.37 20.06 -12.39
C LYS A 138 -4.32 18.91 -12.02
N ILE A 139 -3.89 17.65 -12.02
CA ILE A 139 -4.73 16.52 -11.62
C ILE A 139 -5.07 16.63 -10.14
N VAL A 140 -4.05 16.78 -9.28
CA VAL A 140 -4.23 16.87 -7.82
C VAL A 140 -5.12 18.03 -7.41
N SER A 141 -4.99 19.18 -8.09
CA SER A 141 -5.79 20.38 -7.79
C SER A 141 -7.25 20.33 -8.30
N ASN A 142 -7.59 19.43 -9.22
CA ASN A 142 -8.94 19.34 -9.81
C ASN A 142 -9.68 18.04 -9.48
N ILE A 143 -8.97 16.98 -9.11
CA ILE A 143 -9.52 15.65 -8.86
C ILE A 143 -8.98 15.21 -7.50
N GLU A 144 -9.85 15.15 -6.49
CA GLU A 144 -9.47 14.81 -5.12
C GLU A 144 -9.06 13.34 -4.98
N GLU A 145 -9.85 12.44 -5.58
CA GLU A 145 -9.67 11.00 -5.48
C GLU A 145 -9.77 10.32 -6.84
N ILE A 146 -9.02 9.24 -7.01
CA ILE A 146 -8.94 8.48 -8.26
C ILE A 146 -9.35 7.03 -8.00
N LYS A 147 -10.46 6.60 -8.61
CA LYS A 147 -10.89 5.20 -8.60
C LYS A 147 -10.42 4.45 -9.84
N LYS A 148 -10.52 5.08 -11.01
CA LYS A 148 -10.08 4.47 -12.28
C LYS A 148 -9.34 5.44 -13.17
N ILE A 149 -8.37 4.92 -13.93
CA ILE A 149 -7.71 5.64 -15.02
C ILE A 149 -7.84 4.80 -16.29
N LEU A 150 -8.40 5.39 -17.35
CA LEU A 150 -8.60 4.77 -18.65
C LEU A 150 -7.66 5.38 -19.69
N ILE A 151 -6.84 4.53 -20.31
CA ILE A 151 -5.87 4.89 -21.35
C ILE A 151 -6.29 4.24 -22.66
N ILE A 152 -6.63 5.04 -23.67
CA ILE A 152 -7.00 4.53 -25.00
C ILE A 152 -5.74 4.30 -25.83
N SER A 153 -5.73 3.25 -26.65
CA SER A 153 -4.67 2.94 -27.62
C SER A 153 -5.21 2.86 -29.05
N PRO A 154 -4.55 3.49 -30.05
CA PRO A 154 -3.41 4.38 -29.89
C PRO A 154 -3.83 5.66 -29.15
N SER A 155 -3.04 6.09 -28.16
CA SER A 155 -3.39 7.28 -27.40
C SER A 155 -3.20 8.52 -28.27
N ARG A 156 -4.26 9.35 -28.32
CA ARG A 156 -4.25 10.65 -29.00
C ARG A 156 -3.98 11.78 -28.02
N GLY A 157 -3.24 11.49 -26.94
CA GLY A 157 -3.01 12.41 -25.84
C GLY A 157 -4.22 12.62 -24.94
N ILE A 158 -5.11 11.63 -24.87
CA ILE A 158 -6.33 11.69 -24.06
C ILE A 158 -6.38 10.46 -23.16
N ILE A 159 -6.59 10.70 -21.86
CA ILE A 159 -6.99 9.70 -20.88
C ILE A 159 -8.27 10.16 -20.19
N TYR A 160 -8.93 9.23 -19.51
CA TYR A 160 -10.03 9.57 -18.61
C TYR A 160 -9.71 9.14 -17.19
N ILE A 161 -10.12 9.95 -16.22
CA ILE A 161 -10.05 9.62 -14.81
C ILE A 161 -11.46 9.60 -14.24
N LYS A 162 -11.81 8.52 -13.55
CA LYS A 162 -13.05 8.39 -12.80
C LYS A 162 -12.74 8.50 -11.31
N SER A 163 -13.40 9.43 -10.63
CA SER A 163 -13.29 9.60 -9.18
C SER A 163 -14.09 8.53 -8.42
N SER A 164 -13.84 8.37 -7.13
CA SER A 164 -14.61 7.48 -6.24
C SER A 164 -16.10 7.85 -6.19
N HIS A 165 -16.41 9.15 -6.32
CA HIS A 165 -17.77 9.70 -6.33
C HIS A 165 -18.52 9.45 -7.65
N GLY A 166 -17.83 8.92 -8.67
CA GLY A 166 -18.39 8.59 -9.97
C GLY A 166 -18.23 9.67 -11.04
N ASP A 167 -17.72 10.86 -10.68
CA ASP A 167 -17.40 11.91 -11.64
C ASP A 167 -16.30 11.48 -12.60
N VAL A 168 -16.45 11.84 -13.87
CA VAL A 168 -15.51 11.52 -14.94
C VAL A 168 -14.85 12.78 -15.48
N TYR A 169 -13.55 12.72 -15.65
CA TYR A 169 -12.72 13.79 -16.19
C TYR A 169 -11.99 13.31 -17.45
N GLU A 170 -12.10 14.08 -18.53
CA GLU A 170 -11.21 13.96 -19.69
C GLU A 170 -9.95 14.78 -19.42
N ILE A 171 -8.79 14.16 -19.61
CA ILE A 171 -7.49 14.80 -19.48
C ILE A 171 -6.81 14.76 -20.84
N ARG A 172 -6.42 15.94 -21.33
CA ARG A 172 -5.80 16.11 -22.64
C ARG A 172 -4.42 16.73 -22.51
N LEU A 173 -3.43 16.12 -23.16
CA LEU A 173 -2.11 16.72 -23.35
C LEU A 173 -2.19 17.84 -24.39
N ASP A 174 -1.60 18.99 -24.09
CA ASP A 174 -1.55 20.12 -25.04
C ASP A 174 -0.71 19.79 -26.30
N ARG A 175 0.30 18.94 -26.16
CA ARG A 175 1.21 18.50 -27.24
C ARG A 175 1.55 17.02 -27.09
N PRO A 176 0.71 16.09 -27.55
CA PRO A 176 0.99 14.67 -27.45
C PRO A 176 2.21 14.29 -28.30
N ASP A 177 3.08 13.43 -27.77
CA ASP A 177 4.11 12.76 -28.57
C ASP A 177 3.51 11.47 -29.15
N GLU A 178 3.26 11.47 -30.47
CA GLU A 178 2.57 10.37 -31.15
C GLU A 178 3.33 9.03 -31.04
N ASN A 179 4.66 9.05 -30.80
CA ASN A 179 5.49 7.85 -30.78
C ASN A 179 5.56 7.16 -29.40
N GLN A 180 5.31 7.88 -28.30
CA GLN A 180 5.43 7.32 -26.94
C GLN A 180 4.14 6.66 -26.43
N LEU A 181 3.02 6.96 -27.08
CA LEU A 181 1.66 6.68 -26.59
C LEU A 181 1.05 5.39 -27.15
N ASN A 182 1.86 4.54 -27.80
CA ASN A 182 1.40 3.27 -28.35
C ASN A 182 1.62 2.12 -27.35
N LEU A 183 0.53 1.62 -26.78
CA LEU A 183 0.54 0.46 -25.89
C LEU A 183 0.68 -0.83 -26.71
N THR A 184 1.89 -1.14 -27.21
CA THR A 184 2.20 -2.42 -27.88
C THR A 184 1.89 -3.61 -26.99
N LEU A 185 1.94 -3.40 -25.67
CA LEU A 185 1.52 -4.36 -24.64
C LEU A 185 0.15 -4.99 -24.90
N ILE A 186 -0.83 -4.23 -25.42
CA ILE A 186 -2.17 -4.76 -25.68
C ILE A 186 -2.13 -5.83 -26.78
N ASP A 187 -1.29 -5.63 -27.80
CA ASP A 187 -1.10 -6.62 -28.87
C ASP A 187 -0.34 -7.84 -28.35
N ASP A 188 0.70 -7.64 -27.52
CA ASP A 188 1.45 -8.73 -26.90
C ASP A 188 0.54 -9.65 -26.06
N ILE A 189 -0.35 -9.06 -25.25
CA ILE A 189 -1.29 -9.82 -24.40
C ILE A 189 -2.39 -10.48 -25.23
N ARG A 190 -2.84 -9.84 -26.31
CA ARG A 190 -3.81 -10.45 -27.24
C ARG A 190 -3.24 -11.70 -27.89
N ASP A 191 -1.96 -11.66 -28.25
CA ASP A 191 -1.29 -12.72 -28.99
C ASP A 191 -0.74 -13.82 -28.06
N SER A 192 -0.70 -13.58 -26.73
CA SER A 192 -0.42 -14.57 -25.70
C SER A 192 -1.66 -15.35 -25.25
N GLU A 193 -1.44 -16.43 -24.50
CA GLU A 193 -2.53 -17.14 -23.84
C GLU A 193 -3.16 -16.25 -22.75
N HIS A 194 -4.48 -16.03 -22.82
CA HIS A 194 -5.22 -15.18 -21.89
C HIS A 194 -6.68 -15.62 -21.78
N ILE A 195 -7.34 -15.28 -20.66
CA ILE A 195 -8.77 -15.51 -20.49
C ILE A 195 -9.55 -14.39 -21.18
N ARG A 196 -10.49 -14.77 -22.04
CA ARG A 196 -11.37 -13.83 -22.74
C ARG A 196 -12.63 -13.56 -21.92
N TYR A 197 -12.91 -12.29 -21.74
CA TYR A 197 -14.07 -11.78 -21.05
C TYR A 197 -15.00 -11.03 -22.01
N TYR A 198 -16.30 -11.02 -21.71
CA TYR A 198 -17.34 -10.33 -22.46
C TYR A 198 -18.26 -9.54 -21.52
N PRO A 199 -18.69 -8.32 -21.88
CA PRO A 199 -19.59 -7.53 -21.06
C PRO A 199 -20.99 -8.15 -21.02
N LEU A 200 -21.53 -8.32 -19.82
CA LEU A 200 -22.91 -8.71 -19.61
C LEU A 200 -23.82 -7.50 -19.81
N PHE A 201 -24.77 -7.59 -20.73
CA PHE A 201 -25.76 -6.52 -20.96
C PHE A 201 -25.12 -5.17 -21.28
N GLY A 202 -24.08 -5.16 -22.14
CA GLY A 202 -23.39 -3.92 -22.53
C GLY A 202 -24.33 -2.83 -23.08
N ASP A 203 -25.47 -3.20 -23.67
CA ASP A 203 -26.48 -2.26 -24.17
C ASP A 203 -27.37 -1.65 -23.06
N ALA A 204 -27.38 -2.25 -21.86
CA ALA A 204 -28.13 -1.78 -20.70
C ALA A 204 -27.28 -0.93 -19.74
N GLY A 205 -26.08 -0.52 -20.16
CA GLY A 205 -25.16 0.27 -19.34
C GLY A 205 -24.49 -0.52 -18.20
N ASN A 206 -24.41 -1.85 -18.32
CA ASN A 206 -23.72 -2.69 -17.36
C ASN A 206 -22.29 -2.97 -17.83
N ASP A 207 -21.31 -2.60 -17.01
CA ASP A 207 -19.88 -2.71 -17.30
C ASP A 207 -19.26 -4.00 -16.70
N ILE A 208 -20.07 -4.91 -16.14
CA ILE A 208 -19.61 -6.19 -15.61
C ILE A 208 -19.20 -7.10 -16.76
N ILE A 209 -17.94 -7.54 -16.75
CA ILE A 209 -17.40 -8.52 -17.70
C ILE A 209 -17.38 -9.92 -17.09
N MET A 210 -17.67 -10.95 -17.89
CA MET A 210 -17.59 -12.37 -17.48
C MET A 210 -16.71 -13.17 -18.43
N PRO A 211 -15.96 -14.17 -17.90
CA PRO A 211 -15.15 -15.05 -18.72
C PRO A 211 -16.05 -15.89 -19.63
N ILE A 212 -15.66 -16.03 -20.89
CA ILE A 212 -16.39 -16.82 -21.90
C ILE A 212 -15.93 -18.28 -21.88
N ASP A 213 -14.68 -18.51 -21.46
CA ASP A 213 -14.09 -19.84 -21.38
C ASP A 213 -14.27 -20.44 -19.99
N TYR A 214 -15.24 -21.34 -19.87
CA TYR A 214 -15.52 -22.10 -18.64
C TYR A 214 -14.79 -23.45 -18.59
N ASN A 215 -13.96 -23.75 -19.59
CA ASN A 215 -13.26 -25.04 -19.67
C ASN A 215 -11.92 -25.04 -18.91
N ARG A 216 -11.49 -23.89 -18.38
CA ARG A 216 -10.37 -23.83 -17.45
C ARG A 216 -10.85 -24.19 -16.04
N PRO A 217 -10.39 -25.31 -15.47
CA PRO A 217 -10.65 -25.56 -14.06
C PRO A 217 -9.98 -24.45 -13.24
N ILE A 218 -10.72 -23.85 -12.32
CA ILE A 218 -10.13 -22.96 -11.32
C ILE A 218 -9.15 -23.81 -10.51
N GLU A 219 -7.87 -23.44 -10.54
CA GLU A 219 -6.86 -24.16 -9.79
C GLU A 219 -7.17 -24.06 -8.29
N MET A 220 -7.31 -25.21 -7.64
CA MET A 220 -7.40 -25.25 -6.19
C MET A 220 -6.00 -25.16 -5.63
N PHE A 221 -5.72 -24.05 -4.96
CA PHE A 221 -4.49 -23.86 -4.21
C PHE A 221 -4.74 -24.11 -2.72
N PHE A 222 -3.76 -24.72 -2.06
CA PHE A 222 -3.75 -24.88 -0.62
C PHE A 222 -2.91 -23.76 -0.02
N VAL A 223 -3.51 -23.01 0.91
CA VAL A 223 -2.82 -21.94 1.65
C VAL A 223 -2.62 -22.37 3.09
N GLU A 224 -1.47 -22.03 3.64
CA GLU A 224 -1.17 -22.18 5.06
C GLU A 224 -0.86 -20.80 5.64
N SER A 225 -1.20 -20.62 6.92
CA SER A 225 -0.87 -19.38 7.63
C SER A 225 0.64 -19.29 7.81
N GLN A 226 1.23 -18.13 7.49
CA GLN A 226 2.65 -17.87 7.74
C GLN A 226 2.99 -17.92 9.24
N ILE A 227 2.02 -17.59 10.09
CA ILE A 227 2.17 -17.66 11.55
C ILE A 227 1.41 -18.87 12.05
N ASN A 228 2.10 -19.79 12.73
CA ASN A 228 1.51 -20.93 13.40
C ASN A 228 1.51 -20.73 14.93
N PRO A 229 0.37 -20.35 15.54
CA PRO A 229 0.27 -20.12 16.99
C PRO A 229 0.53 -21.37 17.85
N SER A 230 0.55 -22.55 17.24
CA SER A 230 0.88 -23.80 17.94
C SER A 230 2.40 -24.00 18.11
N ASN A 231 3.21 -23.32 17.28
CA ASN A 231 4.66 -23.33 17.37
C ASN A 231 5.13 -22.10 18.15
N GLU A 232 5.37 -22.29 19.45
CA GLU A 232 5.72 -21.19 20.35
C GLU A 232 7.05 -20.51 19.97
N VAL A 233 8.04 -21.28 19.50
CA VAL A 233 9.36 -20.73 19.13
C VAL A 233 9.23 -19.80 17.92
N GLU A 234 8.60 -20.29 16.85
CA GLU A 234 8.36 -19.51 15.64
C GLU A 234 7.51 -18.26 15.91
N THR A 235 6.46 -18.41 16.70
CA THR A 235 5.61 -17.29 17.11
C THR A 235 6.40 -16.24 17.89
N GLN A 236 7.27 -16.66 18.83
CA GLN A 236 8.10 -15.73 19.59
C GLN A 236 9.09 -14.98 18.69
N GLU A 237 9.70 -15.65 17.69
CA GLU A 237 10.57 -14.98 16.73
C GLU A 237 9.82 -13.92 15.91
N SER A 238 8.62 -14.23 15.40
CA SER A 238 7.81 -13.27 14.64
C SER A 238 7.35 -12.06 15.47
N VAL A 239 7.24 -12.20 16.80
CA VAL A 239 6.75 -11.14 17.69
C VAL A 239 7.87 -10.25 18.23
N LYS A 240 9.11 -10.75 18.30
CA LYS A 240 10.27 -10.02 18.85
C LYS A 240 10.50 -8.66 18.20
N SER A 241 10.28 -8.54 16.88
CA SER A 241 10.48 -7.29 16.15
C SER A 241 9.62 -6.14 16.71
N PHE A 242 8.43 -6.44 17.26
CA PHE A 242 7.53 -5.46 17.88
C PHE A 242 7.95 -4.99 19.28
N PHE A 243 8.93 -5.67 19.90
CA PHE A 243 9.40 -5.40 21.26
C PHE A 243 10.92 -5.20 21.33
N ASN A 244 11.49 -4.49 20.34
CA ASN A 244 12.94 -4.19 20.25
C ASN A 244 13.81 -5.46 20.31
N ASN A 245 13.36 -6.53 19.65
CA ASN A 245 14.04 -7.82 19.55
C ASN A 245 14.27 -8.55 20.89
N SER A 246 13.53 -8.19 21.96
CA SER A 246 13.55 -8.88 23.25
C SER A 246 12.15 -9.06 23.83
N LEU A 247 11.94 -10.16 24.54
CA LEU A 247 10.68 -10.45 25.25
C LEU A 247 10.85 -10.47 26.78
N ASP A 248 11.99 -10.03 27.32
CA ASP A 248 12.35 -10.16 28.74
C ASP A 248 11.37 -9.47 29.71
N PHE A 249 10.63 -8.47 29.22
CA PHE A 249 9.63 -7.71 29.97
C PHE A 249 8.23 -7.80 29.37
N VAL A 250 8.02 -8.74 28.44
CA VAL A 250 6.76 -8.95 27.75
C VAL A 250 5.97 -10.04 28.47
N LYS A 251 4.74 -9.73 28.84
CA LYS A 251 3.82 -10.70 29.42
C LYS A 251 3.09 -11.44 28.30
N THR A 252 3.12 -12.77 28.35
CA THR A 252 2.37 -13.63 27.44
C THR A 252 1.10 -14.16 28.10
N ILE A 253 -0.03 -14.02 27.43
CA ILE A 253 -1.33 -14.57 27.82
C ILE A 253 -1.79 -15.51 26.72
N LYS A 254 -2.14 -16.74 27.09
CA LYS A 254 -2.83 -17.67 26.22
C LYS A 254 -4.31 -17.67 26.56
N GLU A 255 -5.14 -17.24 25.62
CA GLU A 255 -6.58 -17.23 25.78
C GLU A 255 -7.18 -18.62 25.58
N THR A 256 -8.39 -18.82 26.12
CA THR A 256 -9.18 -20.05 25.86
C THR A 256 -9.55 -20.23 24.40
N SER A 257 -9.56 -19.14 23.62
CA SER A 257 -9.75 -19.11 22.16
C SER A 257 -8.57 -19.70 21.37
N GLY A 258 -7.44 -19.95 22.04
CA GLY A 258 -6.18 -20.32 21.42
C GLY A 258 -5.37 -19.13 20.90
N ALA A 259 -5.83 -17.89 21.12
CA ALA A 259 -5.06 -16.70 20.80
C ALA A 259 -3.88 -16.50 21.79
N LEU A 260 -2.79 -15.94 21.29
CA LEU A 260 -1.62 -15.54 22.06
C LEU A 260 -1.54 -14.02 22.10
N VAL A 261 -1.42 -13.46 23.30
CA VAL A 261 -1.33 -12.02 23.51
C VAL A 261 -0.04 -11.69 24.24
N TYR A 262 0.77 -10.83 23.66
CA TYR A 262 2.04 -10.33 24.18
C TYR A 262 1.85 -8.87 24.56
N MET A 263 2.16 -8.50 25.79
CA MET A 263 1.94 -7.13 26.28
C MET A 263 3.17 -6.59 27.01
N TYR A 264 3.49 -5.33 26.74
CA TYR A 264 4.51 -4.54 27.44
C TYR A 264 3.86 -3.30 28.08
N GLY A 265 4.48 -2.76 29.13
CA GLY A 265 4.04 -1.48 29.73
C GLY A 265 2.59 -1.46 30.22
N TYR A 266 2.05 -2.58 30.74
CA TYR A 266 0.65 -2.70 31.16
C TYR A 266 -0.40 -2.42 30.05
N GLY A 267 -0.04 -2.61 28.79
CA GLY A 267 -0.95 -2.43 27.64
C GLY A 267 -0.57 -1.26 26.74
N GLU A 268 0.49 -0.51 27.07
CA GLU A 268 1.07 0.51 26.17
C GLU A 268 1.45 -0.07 24.80
N LYS A 269 1.95 -1.32 24.77
CA LYS A 269 2.24 -2.07 23.54
C LYS A 269 1.65 -3.47 23.64
N GLY A 270 0.95 -3.91 22.60
CA GLY A 270 0.30 -5.22 22.56
C GLY A 270 0.38 -5.85 21.17
N VAL A 271 0.82 -7.10 21.11
CA VAL A 271 0.70 -7.96 19.92
C VAL A 271 -0.28 -9.10 20.24
N ARG A 272 -1.33 -9.24 19.45
CA ARG A 272 -2.31 -10.33 19.55
C ARG A 272 -2.25 -11.18 18.29
N ILE A 273 -2.01 -12.47 18.45
CA ILE A 273 -2.04 -13.46 17.37
C ILE A 273 -3.25 -14.36 17.61
N SER A 274 -4.21 -14.33 16.69
CA SER A 274 -5.39 -15.19 16.73
C SER A 274 -5.02 -16.66 16.51
N SER A 275 -5.90 -17.59 16.89
CA SER A 275 -5.72 -19.02 16.61
C SER A 275 -5.68 -19.37 15.11
N LYS A 276 -6.03 -18.42 14.23
CA LYS A 276 -5.95 -18.54 12.77
C LYS A 276 -4.73 -17.84 12.17
N GLY A 277 -3.82 -17.31 12.99
CA GLY A 277 -2.60 -16.66 12.53
C GLY A 277 -2.71 -15.17 12.18
N ARG A 278 -3.89 -14.54 12.32
CA ARG A 278 -4.02 -13.07 12.22
C ARG A 278 -3.21 -12.39 13.34
N LEU A 279 -2.28 -11.51 12.96
CA LEU A 279 -1.49 -10.66 13.85
C LEU A 279 -2.12 -9.28 13.95
N GLU A 280 -2.25 -8.77 15.17
CA GLU A 280 -2.74 -7.42 15.47
C GLU A 280 -1.72 -6.73 16.39
N TYR A 281 -1.18 -5.59 15.97
CA TYR A 281 -0.33 -4.74 16.80
C TYR A 281 -1.11 -3.52 17.27
N THR A 282 -0.94 -3.16 18.53
CA THR A 282 -1.54 -1.97 19.16
C THR A 282 -0.49 -1.28 20.00
N GLU A 283 -0.38 0.03 19.85
CA GLU A 283 0.50 0.87 20.67
C GLU A 283 -0.21 2.17 21.04
N GLU A 284 -0.22 2.48 22.33
CA GLU A 284 -0.75 3.73 22.85
C GLU A 284 0.21 4.86 22.48
N HIS A 285 -0.14 5.59 21.42
CA HIS A 285 0.47 6.87 21.13
C HIS A 285 -0.40 7.98 21.71
N GLY A 286 0.23 9.07 22.17
CA GLY A 286 -0.49 10.33 22.37
C GLY A 286 -1.19 10.74 21.07
N GLN A 287 -2.16 11.67 21.12
CA GLN A 287 -2.89 12.16 19.94
C GLN A 287 -1.96 12.84 18.92
N THR A 288 -1.22 12.06 18.14
CA THR A 288 -0.53 12.48 16.92
C THR A 288 -1.35 11.95 15.76
N THR A 289 -2.41 12.66 15.43
CA THR A 289 -3.12 12.46 14.17
C THR A 289 -2.30 13.16 13.08
N THR A 290 -1.80 12.39 12.11
CA THR A 290 -1.30 13.00 10.86
C THR A 290 -2.50 13.32 9.98
N THR A 291 -2.65 14.58 9.59
CA THR A 291 -3.65 14.99 8.58
C THR A 291 -3.12 14.84 7.16
N ASN A 292 -1.85 14.46 6.98
CA ASN A 292 -1.22 14.29 5.68
C ASN A 292 -1.18 12.80 5.32
N VAL A 293 -1.91 12.44 4.26
CA VAL A 293 -2.03 11.07 3.75
C VAL A 293 -0.70 10.51 3.23
N LEU A 294 0.18 11.35 2.65
CA LEU A 294 1.50 10.91 2.20
C LEU A 294 2.36 10.49 3.39
N SER A 295 2.37 11.31 4.44
CA SER A 295 3.11 11.00 5.67
C SER A 295 2.52 9.80 6.40
N ALA A 296 1.20 9.59 6.32
CA ALA A 296 0.56 8.39 6.86
C ALA A 296 1.03 7.14 6.13
N LEU A 297 0.99 7.14 4.80
CA LEU A 297 1.50 6.04 3.98
C LEU A 297 2.98 5.78 4.24
N ASP A 298 3.80 6.84 4.28
CA ASP A 298 5.23 6.70 4.52
C ASP A 298 5.51 6.09 5.90
N THR A 299 4.78 6.52 6.94
CA THR A 299 4.84 5.93 8.28
C THR A 299 4.41 4.45 8.28
N SER A 300 3.38 4.09 7.50
CA SER A 300 2.94 2.69 7.38
C SER A 300 3.99 1.82 6.69
N ILE A 301 4.65 2.31 5.65
CA ILE A 301 5.73 1.59 4.95
C ILE A 301 6.92 1.40 5.90
N GLU A 302 7.35 2.46 6.57
CA GLU A 302 8.42 2.40 7.58
C GLU A 302 8.11 1.37 8.67
N PHE A 303 6.89 1.38 9.19
CA PHE A 303 6.46 0.42 10.21
C PHE A 303 6.57 -1.02 9.68
N MET A 304 6.09 -1.31 8.47
CA MET A 304 6.19 -2.64 7.88
C MET A 304 7.65 -3.08 7.68
N LEU A 305 8.53 -2.17 7.22
CA LEU A 305 9.95 -2.45 7.03
C LEU A 305 10.68 -2.72 8.36
N GLN A 306 10.38 -1.94 9.41
CA GLN A 306 10.98 -2.12 10.73
C GLN A 306 10.61 -3.47 11.37
N HIS A 307 9.46 -4.02 11.02
CA HIS A 307 8.94 -5.26 11.60
C HIS A 307 9.04 -6.48 10.66
N ASP A 308 9.70 -6.35 9.51
CA ASP A 308 9.84 -7.41 8.49
C ASP A 308 8.48 -7.99 8.06
N GLN A 309 7.50 -7.11 7.86
CA GLN A 309 6.12 -7.45 7.50
C GLN A 309 5.75 -7.03 6.06
N LEU A 310 6.73 -6.68 5.23
CA LEU A 310 6.47 -6.33 3.84
C LEU A 310 6.25 -7.62 3.04
N LEU A 311 5.00 -7.86 2.65
CA LEU A 311 4.59 -9.04 1.88
C LEU A 311 4.59 -8.76 0.37
N ASP A 312 4.90 -9.79 -0.40
CA ASP A 312 4.76 -9.75 -1.86
C ASP A 312 3.28 -9.57 -2.25
N GLY A 313 3.02 -8.67 -3.21
CA GLY A 313 1.67 -8.43 -3.72
C GLY A 313 0.80 -7.52 -2.84
N LEU A 314 1.39 -6.82 -1.87
CA LEU A 314 0.68 -5.75 -1.15
C LEU A 314 0.28 -4.62 -2.10
N TYR A 315 -0.96 -4.16 -1.95
CA TYR A 315 -1.47 -2.98 -2.63
C TYR A 315 -2.39 -2.19 -1.71
N LEU A 316 -2.55 -0.90 -1.99
CA LEU A 316 -3.44 -0.03 -1.23
C LEU A 316 -4.91 -0.26 -1.63
N GLU A 317 -5.65 -0.97 -0.77
CA GLU A 317 -7.06 -1.32 -0.99
C GLU A 317 -8.03 -0.18 -0.65
N GLU A 318 -7.81 0.54 0.45
CA GLU A 318 -8.70 1.62 0.90
C GLU A 318 -7.96 2.58 1.84
N ILE A 319 -8.42 3.84 1.91
CA ILE A 319 -8.06 4.78 2.97
C ILE A 319 -9.30 5.16 3.76
N ASP A 320 -9.31 4.77 5.03
CA ASP A 320 -10.34 5.16 5.98
C ASP A 320 -9.97 6.46 6.68
N HIS A 321 -10.85 7.46 6.58
CA HIS A 321 -10.79 8.62 7.45
C HIS A 321 -11.42 8.24 8.80
N MET A 322 -10.59 8.07 9.84
CA MET A 322 -11.10 8.02 11.21
C MET A 322 -11.77 9.36 11.54
N GLY A 323 -13.10 9.36 11.57
CA GLY A 323 -13.94 10.52 11.86
C GLY A 323 -14.06 10.88 13.33
#